data_AF-A0A369PXI6-F1
#
_entry.id   AF-A0A369PXI6-F1
#
_cell.length_a   1.000
_cell.length_b   1.000
_cell.length_c   1.000
_cell.angle_alpha   90.00
_cell.angle_beta   90.00
_cell.angle_gamma   90.00
#
_symmetry.space_group_name_H-M   'P 1'
#
loop_
_entity.id
_entity.type
_entity.pdbx_description
1 polymer ?
#
loop_
_entity_poly.entity_id
_entity_poly.type
_entity_poly.pdbx_seq_one_letter_code
_entity_poly.pdbx_strand_id
1 'polypeptide(L)'
;MIYLVEGDGTNATLSVLGAIPIAGWWATGAKFAKKTLNLGNGSKTTLKWVSIAGNKIHFGYRGQLRKVLQLAKGDARQAHHIIPWAMYANKAIQKAAKSKHPFHMNEALNGIPLNTLIHNGSHANYDAIVQRKLDLIPENLTPEQTYSAILEIIGDIRNAINSYPNIPLNQLIF
;
A
#
# COMPACT_ATOMS: atom_id res chain seq x y z
N MET A 1 4.83 14.51 14.76
CA MET A 1 3.42 14.80 14.43
C MET A 1 2.79 13.49 14.00
N ILE A 2 1.97 12.90 14.86
CA ILE A 2 1.25 11.66 14.57
C ILE A 2 0.01 12.09 13.81
N TYR A 3 -0.07 11.78 12.51
CA TYR A 3 -1.29 12.01 11.74
C TYR A 3 -2.37 11.05 12.25
N LEU A 4 -3.21 11.57 13.15
CA LEU A 4 -4.53 11.02 13.44
C LEU A 4 -5.42 11.37 12.24
N VAL A 5 -5.63 10.41 11.35
CA VAL A 5 -6.75 10.47 10.41
C VAL A 5 -7.95 9.89 11.16
N GLU A 6 -8.76 10.78 11.71
CA GLU A 6 -10.11 10.48 12.18
C GLU A 6 -10.93 10.02 10.96
N GLY A 7 -11.31 8.75 10.96
CA GLY A 7 -12.06 8.13 9.88
C GLY A 7 -13.20 7.31 10.45
N ASP A 8 -14.41 7.76 10.17
CA ASP A 8 -15.70 7.20 10.55
C ASP A 8 -15.75 5.65 10.62
N GLY A 9 -16.26 5.16 11.75
CA GLY A 9 -16.98 3.89 11.94
C GLY A 9 -16.28 2.54 11.67
N THR A 10 -15.14 2.50 10.98
CA THR A 10 -14.45 1.24 10.62
C THR A 10 -12.92 1.32 10.66
N ASN A 11 -12.34 2.49 10.90
CA ASN A 11 -10.89 2.68 10.98
C ASN A 11 -10.44 2.78 12.45
N ALA A 12 -10.40 1.63 13.14
CA ALA A 12 -9.66 1.53 14.39
C ALA A 12 -8.17 1.78 14.09
N THR A 13 -7.69 2.94 14.53
CA THR A 13 -6.29 3.37 14.64
C THR A 13 -5.34 2.19 14.81
N LEU A 14 -4.61 1.84 13.74
CA LEU A 14 -3.52 0.86 13.84
C LEU A 14 -2.41 1.50 14.68
N SER A 15 -2.24 1.06 15.93
CA SER A 15 -1.04 1.36 16.70
C SER A 15 0.14 0.61 16.07
N VAL A 16 0.91 1.34 15.25
CA VAL A 16 2.09 0.82 14.55
C VAL A 16 3.28 0.80 15.51
N LEU A 17 3.45 -0.29 16.25
CA LEU A 17 4.68 -0.58 16.99
C LEU A 17 5.47 -1.68 16.26
N GLY A 18 6.25 -1.28 15.28
CA GLY A 18 7.19 -2.16 14.59
C GLY A 18 8.45 -1.40 14.22
N ALA A 19 9.57 -1.72 14.88
CA ALA A 19 10.88 -1.21 14.50
C ALA A 19 11.28 -1.84 13.16
N ILE A 20 11.29 -1.03 12.11
CA ILE A 20 11.99 -1.37 10.88
C ILE A 20 13.43 -0.95 11.09
N PRO A 21 14.45 -1.78 10.84
CA PRO A 21 15.82 -1.29 10.78
C PRO A 21 15.89 -0.22 9.68
N ILE A 22 15.93 1.07 10.06
CA ILE A 22 15.63 2.20 9.16
C ILE A 22 16.80 2.48 8.18
N ALA A 23 18.02 2.08 8.52
CA ALA A 23 19.20 2.38 7.71
C ALA A 23 19.87 1.10 7.17
N GLY A 24 20.10 1.06 5.86
CA GLY A 24 21.00 0.09 5.23
C GLY A 24 20.48 -1.34 5.12
N TRP A 25 19.20 -1.61 5.43
CA TRP A 25 18.64 -2.96 5.26
C TRP A 25 18.58 -3.40 3.79
N TRP A 26 18.68 -2.44 2.86
CA TRP A 26 18.77 -2.64 1.42
C TRP A 26 20.23 -2.66 0.90
N ALA A 27 21.24 -2.52 1.77
CA ALA A 27 22.66 -2.58 1.41
C ALA A 27 23.12 -4.04 1.26
N THR A 28 24.24 -4.26 0.55
CA THR A 28 24.76 -5.56 0.08
C THR A 28 24.84 -6.68 1.14
N GLY A 29 24.92 -6.35 2.44
CA GLY A 29 24.96 -7.32 3.55
C GLY A 29 23.62 -7.63 4.20
N ALA A 30 22.63 -6.73 4.15
CA ALA A 30 21.31 -6.94 4.73
C ALA A 30 20.33 -7.34 3.63
N LYS A 31 19.64 -8.48 3.81
CA LYS A 31 18.80 -9.07 2.76
C LYS A 31 17.29 -8.87 2.98
N PHE A 32 16.88 -8.35 4.14
CA PHE A 32 15.47 -8.12 4.42
C PHE A 32 15.23 -7.13 5.58
N ALA A 33 14.07 -6.49 5.55
CA ALA A 33 13.47 -5.76 6.67
C ALA A 33 12.12 -6.37 7.04
N LYS A 34 11.68 -6.12 8.28
CA LYS A 34 10.37 -6.56 8.78
C LYS A 34 9.70 -5.48 9.62
N LYS A 35 8.36 -5.42 9.54
CA LYS A 35 7.49 -4.57 10.36
C LYS A 35 6.37 -5.44 10.89
N THR A 36 6.37 -5.67 12.20
CA THR A 36 5.27 -6.37 12.84
C THR A 36 4.16 -5.37 13.18
N LEU A 37 2.95 -5.72 12.81
CA LEU A 37 1.73 -4.98 13.12
C LEU A 37 0.94 -5.78 14.16
N ASN A 38 0.55 -5.10 15.23
CA ASN A 38 -0.46 -5.60 16.15
C ASN A 38 -1.82 -5.13 15.63
N LEU A 39 -2.71 -6.07 15.37
CA LEU A 39 -4.05 -5.80 14.83
C LEU A 39 -5.03 -5.59 15.99
N GLY A 40 -6.11 -4.85 15.75
CA GLY A 40 -7.13 -4.54 16.76
C GLY A 40 -7.79 -5.79 17.37
N ASN A 41 -7.80 -6.90 16.64
CA ASN A 41 -8.26 -8.21 17.13
C ASN A 41 -7.24 -8.98 17.99
N GLY A 42 -6.14 -8.33 18.42
CA GLY A 42 -5.08 -8.94 19.21
C GLY A 42 -4.12 -9.84 18.43
N SER A 43 -4.41 -10.16 17.16
CA SER A 43 -3.52 -10.95 16.32
C SER A 43 -2.35 -10.11 15.77
N LYS A 44 -1.26 -10.79 15.37
CA LYS A 44 -0.09 -10.14 14.77
C LYS A 44 0.07 -10.53 13.31
N THR A 45 0.60 -9.59 12.51
CA THR A 45 1.04 -9.86 11.13
C THR A 45 2.37 -9.14 10.89
N THR A 46 3.22 -9.70 10.03
CA THR A 46 4.55 -9.12 9.75
C THR A 46 4.69 -8.82 8.27
N LEU A 47 4.83 -7.55 7.93
CA LEU A 47 5.22 -7.11 6.60
C LEU A 47 6.73 -7.32 6.44
N LYS A 48 7.15 -7.78 5.25
CA LYS A 48 8.54 -8.12 4.97
C LYS A 48 8.95 -7.47 3.65
N TRP A 49 10.07 -6.78 3.68
CA TRP A 49 10.76 -6.33 2.49
C TRP A 49 11.95 -7.25 2.29
N VAL A 50 12.02 -7.92 1.15
CA VAL A 50 13.09 -8.89 0.85
C VAL A 50 13.86 -8.39 -0.35
N SER A 51 15.15 -8.15 -0.18
CA SER A 51 16.03 -7.83 -1.30
C SER A 51 16.23 -9.08 -2.16
N ILE A 52 15.94 -8.96 -3.46
CA ILE A 52 16.09 -10.02 -4.46
C ILE A 52 17.11 -9.60 -5.53
N ALA A 53 17.45 -10.53 -6.42
CA ALA A 53 18.37 -10.27 -7.53
C ALA A 53 17.99 -9.00 -8.32
N GLY A 54 18.99 -8.22 -8.72
CA GLY A 54 18.80 -6.94 -9.40
C GLY A 54 18.43 -5.76 -8.48
N ASN A 55 18.73 -5.86 -7.17
CA ASN A 55 18.47 -4.81 -6.17
C ASN A 55 16.99 -4.38 -6.08
N LYS A 56 16.08 -5.29 -6.46
CA LYS A 56 14.64 -5.13 -6.30
C LYS A 56 14.20 -5.61 -4.94
N ILE A 57 13.12 -5.04 -4.44
CA ILE A 57 12.49 -5.36 -3.18
C ILE A 57 11.20 -6.13 -3.48
N HIS A 58 11.08 -7.32 -2.89
CA HIS A 58 9.87 -8.13 -2.88
C HIS A 58 9.07 -7.90 -1.59
N PHE A 59 7.75 -7.78 -1.71
CA PHE A 59 6.82 -7.37 -0.63
C PHE A 59 6.05 -8.55 -0.01
N GLY A 60 6.54 -9.78 -0.22
CA GLY A 60 5.91 -11.00 0.28
C GLY A 60 4.65 -11.38 -0.50
N TYR A 61 3.61 -11.81 0.21
CA TYR A 61 2.41 -12.38 -0.40
C TYR A 61 1.28 -11.36 -0.50
N ARG A 62 0.71 -11.16 -1.70
CA ARG A 62 -0.37 -10.19 -1.95
C ARG A 62 -1.60 -10.36 -1.07
N GLY A 63 -1.97 -11.60 -0.73
CA GLY A 63 -3.17 -11.87 0.08
C GLY A 63 -3.04 -11.44 1.54
N GLN A 64 -1.84 -11.02 1.99
CA GLN A 64 -1.63 -10.51 3.33
C GLN A 64 -2.41 -9.21 3.60
N LEU A 65 -2.72 -8.43 2.57
CA LEU A 65 -3.48 -7.18 2.73
C LEU A 65 -4.83 -7.42 3.43
N ARG A 66 -5.53 -8.51 3.11
CA ARG A 66 -6.81 -8.85 3.76
C ARG A 66 -6.68 -8.97 5.27
N LYS A 67 -5.58 -9.58 5.74
CA LYS A 67 -5.27 -9.70 7.17
C LYS A 67 -4.94 -8.33 7.77
N VAL A 68 -4.18 -7.50 7.06
CA VAL A 68 -3.82 -6.13 7.50
C VAL A 68 -5.06 -5.24 7.63
N LEU A 69 -6.02 -5.38 6.72
CA LEU A 69 -7.33 -4.72 6.76
C LEU A 69 -8.32 -5.36 7.75
N GLN A 70 -7.91 -6.40 8.47
CA GLN A 70 -8.72 -7.08 9.50
C GLN A 70 -10.07 -7.60 8.98
N LEU A 71 -10.15 -7.97 7.69
CA LEU A 71 -11.37 -8.55 7.14
C LEU A 71 -11.51 -10.01 7.60
N ALA A 72 -12.58 -10.29 8.35
CA ALA A 72 -12.84 -11.61 8.90
C ALA A 72 -13.03 -12.67 7.81
N LYS A 73 -12.89 -13.95 8.21
CA LYS A 73 -13.29 -15.08 7.36
C LYS A 73 -14.80 -14.97 7.12
N GLY A 74 -15.22 -15.00 5.85
CA GLY A 74 -16.63 -14.84 5.46
C GLY A 74 -17.08 -13.41 5.20
N ASP A 75 -16.25 -12.38 5.47
CA ASP A 75 -16.56 -11.01 5.04
C ASP A 75 -16.60 -10.93 3.51
N ALA A 76 -17.75 -10.52 2.96
CA ALA A 76 -18.00 -10.48 1.53
C ALA A 76 -17.17 -9.41 0.79
N ARG A 77 -16.63 -8.42 1.53
CA ARG A 77 -15.78 -7.37 0.95
C ARG A 77 -14.44 -7.95 0.52
N GLN A 78 -13.91 -7.39 -0.56
CA GLN A 78 -12.60 -7.71 -1.11
C GLN A 78 -11.56 -6.70 -0.59
N ALA A 79 -10.36 -7.19 -0.28
CA ALA A 79 -9.22 -6.33 0.02
C ALA A 79 -8.65 -5.82 -1.31
N HIS A 80 -8.80 -4.52 -1.57
CA HIS A 80 -8.29 -3.88 -2.78
C HIS A 80 -7.00 -3.13 -2.50
N HIS A 81 -5.99 -3.32 -3.35
CA HIS A 81 -4.75 -2.57 -3.34
C HIS A 81 -4.95 -1.27 -4.14
N ILE A 82 -4.86 -0.12 -3.47
CA ILE A 82 -5.02 1.20 -4.12
C ILE A 82 -3.94 1.38 -5.19
N ILE A 83 -2.66 1.22 -4.84
CA ILE A 83 -1.61 0.97 -5.82
C ILE A 83 -1.64 -0.52 -6.16
N PRO A 84 -1.98 -0.91 -7.40
CA PRO A 84 -2.13 -2.31 -7.78
C PRO A 84 -0.89 -3.13 -7.49
N TRP A 85 -1.09 -4.38 -7.06
CA TRP A 85 0.02 -5.30 -6.82
C TRP A 85 0.95 -5.48 -8.04
N ALA A 86 0.40 -5.39 -9.26
CA ALA A 86 1.18 -5.46 -10.50
C ALA A 86 2.27 -4.37 -10.59
N MET A 87 2.08 -3.24 -9.90
CA MET A 87 3.02 -2.12 -9.90
C MET A 87 4.18 -2.28 -8.91
N TYR A 88 4.29 -3.42 -8.21
CA TYR A 88 5.33 -3.62 -7.19
C TYR A 88 6.75 -3.34 -7.72
N ALA A 89 7.01 -3.59 -9.00
CA ALA A 89 8.32 -3.41 -9.62
C ALA A 89 8.56 -1.99 -10.18
N ASN A 90 7.57 -1.10 -10.14
CA ASN A 90 7.71 0.28 -10.61
C ASN A 90 8.83 1.00 -9.83
N LYS A 91 9.63 1.83 -10.53
CA LYS A 91 10.79 2.52 -9.95
C LYS A 91 10.43 3.39 -8.74
N ALA A 92 9.30 4.10 -8.79
CA ALA A 92 8.85 4.94 -7.68
C ALA A 92 8.51 4.09 -6.44
N ILE A 93 7.81 2.97 -6.62
CA ILE A 93 7.50 2.02 -5.54
C ILE A 93 8.76 1.45 -4.91
N GLN A 94 9.71 1.01 -5.74
CA GLN A 94 10.99 0.46 -5.30
C GLN A 94 11.84 1.50 -4.55
N LYS A 95 11.75 2.78 -4.95
CA LYS A 95 12.45 3.88 -4.29
C LYS A 95 11.79 4.27 -2.97
N ALA A 96 10.47 4.39 -2.92
CA ALA A 96 9.75 4.71 -1.68
C ALA A 96 9.82 3.60 -0.63
N ALA A 97 9.97 2.34 -1.05
CA ALA A 97 10.28 1.23 -0.15
C ALA A 97 11.63 1.37 0.57
N LYS A 98 12.51 2.30 0.14
CA LYS A 98 13.81 2.60 0.76
C LYS A 98 13.78 3.89 1.60
N SER A 99 12.63 4.52 1.78
CA SER A 99 12.51 5.71 2.63
C SER A 99 12.64 5.35 4.12
N LYS A 100 12.81 6.36 4.98
CA LYS A 100 12.74 6.17 6.45
C LYS A 100 11.40 5.61 6.93
N HIS A 101 10.32 5.82 6.17
CA HIS A 101 8.99 5.26 6.38
C HIS A 101 8.67 4.33 5.21
N PRO A 102 9.36 3.18 5.11
CA PRO A 102 9.42 2.42 3.87
C PRO A 102 8.02 1.95 3.48
N PHE A 103 7.60 2.35 2.27
CA PHE A 103 6.33 1.91 1.68
C PHE A 103 6.30 0.39 1.52
N HIS A 104 5.13 -0.22 1.72
CA HIS A 104 4.92 -1.65 1.52
C HIS A 104 3.59 -1.93 0.84
N MET A 105 3.59 -2.74 -0.23
CA MET A 105 2.37 -3.03 -1.00
C MET A 105 1.17 -3.51 -0.16
N ASN A 106 1.41 -4.29 0.91
CA ASN A 106 0.36 -4.79 1.82
C ASN A 106 0.06 -3.91 3.05
N GLU A 107 0.58 -2.69 3.14
CA GLU A 107 0.26 -1.85 4.30
C GLU A 107 -1.16 -1.27 4.24
N ALA A 108 -1.72 -0.93 5.40
CA ALA A 108 -3.11 -0.48 5.51
C ALA A 108 -3.40 0.77 4.67
N LEU A 109 -2.44 1.71 4.56
CA LEU A 109 -2.64 2.92 3.74
C LEU A 109 -2.83 2.60 2.25
N ASN A 110 -2.26 1.49 1.77
CA ASN A 110 -2.40 1.04 0.38
C ASN A 110 -3.63 0.11 0.20
N GLY A 111 -4.45 -0.06 1.24
CA GLY A 111 -5.58 -0.96 1.23
C GLY A 111 -6.92 -0.26 1.44
N ILE A 112 -7.95 -0.74 0.75
CA ILE A 112 -9.34 -0.36 1.01
C ILE A 112 -10.25 -1.59 0.89
N PRO A 113 -11.12 -1.86 1.88
CA PRO A 113 -12.17 -2.87 1.74
C PRO A 113 -13.24 -2.38 0.76
N LEU A 114 -13.52 -3.14 -0.29
CA LEU A 114 -14.56 -2.81 -1.27
C LEU A 114 -15.62 -3.90 -1.34
N ASN A 115 -16.86 -3.51 -1.56
CA ASN A 115 -17.90 -4.49 -1.89
C ASN A 115 -17.60 -5.11 -3.27
N THR A 116 -18.18 -6.27 -3.57
CA THR A 116 -17.97 -6.97 -4.84
C THR A 116 -18.55 -6.23 -6.05
N LEU A 117 -19.53 -5.34 -5.86
CA LEU A 117 -20.15 -4.56 -6.92
C LEU A 117 -19.21 -3.46 -7.47
N ILE A 118 -18.44 -2.83 -6.59
CA ILE A 118 -17.41 -1.81 -6.90
C ILE A 118 -16.12 -2.51 -7.36
N HIS A 119 -15.79 -3.64 -6.74
CA HIS A 119 -14.61 -4.47 -7.07
C HIS A 119 -14.86 -5.37 -8.30
N ASN A 120 -15.50 -4.80 -9.33
CA ASN A 120 -15.79 -5.46 -10.59
C ASN A 120 -15.44 -4.52 -11.76
N GLY A 121 -15.11 -5.07 -12.94
CA GLY A 121 -14.72 -4.32 -14.13
C GLY A 121 -13.28 -4.54 -14.61
N SER A 122 -12.86 -3.78 -15.63
CA SER A 122 -11.54 -3.92 -16.27
C SER A 122 -10.42 -3.35 -15.41
N HIS A 123 -9.68 -4.21 -14.72
CA HIS A 123 -8.46 -3.86 -14.00
C HIS A 123 -7.44 -3.11 -14.88
N ALA A 124 -7.41 -3.35 -16.19
CA ALA A 124 -6.43 -2.75 -17.09
C ALA A 124 -6.50 -1.21 -17.16
N ASN A 125 -7.71 -0.63 -17.15
CA ASN A 125 -7.85 0.83 -17.20
C ASN A 125 -7.36 1.48 -15.91
N TYR A 126 -7.75 0.92 -14.77
CA TYR A 126 -7.31 1.39 -13.46
C TYR A 126 -5.78 1.27 -13.34
N ASP A 127 -5.23 0.10 -13.69
CA ASP A 127 -3.79 -0.16 -13.67
C ASP A 127 -3.02 0.84 -14.56
N ALA A 128 -3.56 1.18 -15.74
CA ALA A 128 -2.93 2.15 -16.64
C ALA A 128 -2.91 3.58 -16.07
N ILE A 129 -3.98 4.01 -15.40
CA ILE A 129 -4.03 5.34 -14.77
C ILE A 129 -3.04 5.40 -13.61
N VAL A 130 -3.01 4.38 -12.75
CA VAL A 130 -2.07 4.33 -11.61
C VAL A 130 -0.62 4.25 -12.10
N GLN A 131 -0.33 3.42 -13.10
CA GLN A 131 1.00 3.33 -13.72
C GLN A 131 1.44 4.71 -14.24
N ARG A 132 0.58 5.44 -14.95
CA ARG A 132 0.89 6.79 -15.44
C ARG A 132 1.21 7.75 -14.31
N LYS A 133 0.42 7.74 -13.22
CA LYS A 133 0.69 8.60 -12.05
C LYS A 133 2.03 8.28 -11.39
N LEU A 134 2.38 7.00 -11.27
CA LEU A 134 3.69 6.58 -10.74
C LEU A 134 4.85 7.00 -11.66
N ASP A 135 4.67 6.91 -12.98
CA ASP A 135 5.71 7.28 -13.96
C ASP A 135 5.92 8.79 -14.06
N LEU A 136 4.94 9.60 -13.66
CA LEU A 136 5.06 11.05 -13.57
C LEU A 136 5.84 11.51 -12.33
N ILE A 137 6.14 10.63 -11.37
CA ILE A 137 6.96 10.97 -10.21
C ILE A 137 8.41 11.23 -10.66
N PRO A 138 8.98 12.42 -10.42
CA PRO A 138 10.32 12.74 -10.91
C PRO A 138 11.41 11.79 -10.39
N GLU A 139 12.29 11.31 -11.29
CA GLU A 139 13.34 10.36 -10.92
C GLU A 139 14.43 10.95 -10.01
N ASN A 140 14.53 12.28 -9.90
CA ASN A 140 15.49 12.96 -9.02
C ASN A 140 14.99 13.14 -7.57
N LEU A 141 13.74 12.79 -7.26
CA LEU A 141 13.23 12.84 -5.88
C LEU A 141 14.00 11.87 -4.97
N THR A 142 14.20 12.27 -3.72
CA THR A 142 14.70 11.39 -2.66
C THR A 142 13.71 10.26 -2.37
N PRO A 143 14.12 9.17 -1.70
CA PRO A 143 13.19 8.14 -1.21
C PRO A 143 12.03 8.69 -0.40
N GLU A 144 12.28 9.68 0.47
CA GLU A 144 11.27 10.33 1.30
C GLU A 144 10.28 11.15 0.47
N GLN A 145 10.77 11.95 -0.48
CA GLN A 145 9.89 12.73 -1.37
C GLN A 145 9.05 11.81 -2.27
N THR A 146 9.63 10.70 -2.74
CA THR A 146 8.92 9.70 -3.54
C THR A 146 7.84 8.99 -2.72
N TYR A 147 8.12 8.70 -1.44
CA TYR A 147 7.13 8.17 -0.51
C TYR A 147 5.95 9.14 -0.34
N SER A 148 6.21 10.43 -0.13
CA SER A 148 5.15 11.45 -0.03
C SER A 148 4.31 11.53 -1.30
N ALA A 149 4.93 11.54 -2.49
CA ALA A 149 4.21 11.54 -3.76
C ALA A 149 3.31 10.30 -3.95
N ILE A 150 3.75 9.12 -3.49
CA ILE A 150 2.90 7.92 -3.48
C ILE A 150 1.73 8.08 -2.52
N LEU A 151 1.92 8.70 -1.35
CA LEU A 151 0.82 8.96 -0.43
C LEU A 151 -0.21 9.92 -1.01
N GLU A 152 0.22 10.93 -1.76
CA GLU A 152 -0.68 11.85 -2.49
C GLU A 152 -1.52 11.07 -3.52
N ILE A 153 -0.89 10.22 -4.34
CA ILE A 153 -1.61 9.36 -5.30
C ILE A 153 -2.62 8.46 -4.57
N ILE A 154 -2.22 7.82 -3.47
CA ILE A 154 -3.12 6.98 -2.67
C ILE A 154 -4.29 7.78 -2.11
N GLY A 155 -4.02 9.00 -1.64
CA GLY A 155 -5.03 9.93 -1.14
C GLY A 155 -6.05 10.30 -2.21
N ASP A 156 -5.59 10.72 -3.39
CA ASP A 156 -6.43 11.08 -4.53
C ASP A 156 -7.35 9.93 -4.93
N ILE A 157 -6.79 8.73 -5.08
CA ILE A 157 -7.56 7.53 -5.45
C ILE A 157 -8.56 7.17 -4.37
N ARG A 158 -8.15 7.18 -3.10
CA ARG A 158 -9.03 6.87 -1.98
C ARG A 158 -10.21 7.85 -1.93
N ASN A 159 -9.93 9.14 -2.15
CA ASN A 159 -10.96 10.16 -2.23
C ASN A 159 -11.92 9.87 -3.39
N ALA A 160 -11.42 9.56 -4.58
CA ALA A 160 -12.26 9.20 -5.72
C ALA A 160 -13.16 7.99 -5.45
N ILE A 161 -12.61 6.92 -4.86
CA ILE A 161 -13.39 5.73 -4.48
C ILE A 161 -14.50 6.09 -3.48
N ASN A 162 -14.18 6.88 -2.45
CA ASN A 162 -15.14 7.25 -1.41
C ASN A 162 -16.21 8.23 -1.91
N SER A 163 -15.86 9.15 -2.81
CA SER A 163 -16.78 10.11 -3.42
C SER A 163 -17.75 9.46 -4.39
N TYR A 164 -17.36 8.34 -5.01
CA TYR A 164 -18.15 7.63 -6.02
C TYR A 164 -18.37 6.15 -5.65
N PRO A 165 -19.03 5.85 -4.51
CA PRO A 165 -19.09 4.50 -3.94
C PRO A 165 -19.94 3.50 -4.75
N ASN A 166 -20.55 3.93 -5.86
CA ASN A 166 -21.34 3.07 -6.75
C ASN A 166 -20.73 2.98 -8.15
N ILE A 167 -19.56 3.58 -8.38
CA ILE A 167 -18.88 3.55 -9.67
C ILE A 167 -17.82 2.43 -9.64
N PRO A 168 -17.84 1.51 -10.62
CA PRO A 168 -16.79 0.52 -10.79
C PRO A 168 -15.40 1.17 -10.88
N LEU A 169 -14.38 0.55 -10.26
CA LEU A 169 -13.03 1.11 -10.18
C LEU A 169 -12.44 1.53 -11.53
N ASN A 170 -12.76 0.79 -12.59
CA ASN A 170 -12.26 1.05 -13.95
C ASN A 170 -12.91 2.26 -14.64
N GLN A 171 -13.91 2.88 -14.01
CA GLN A 171 -14.61 4.08 -14.48
C GLN A 171 -14.29 5.31 -13.62
N LEU A 172 -13.52 5.15 -12.55
CA LEU A 172 -13.10 6.27 -11.72
C LEU A 172 -12.13 7.17 -12.49
N ILE A 173 -12.27 8.48 -12.28
CA ILE A 173 -11.38 9.51 -12.82
C ILE A 173 -10.65 10.13 -11.63
N PHE A 174 -9.33 10.09 -11.65
CA PHE A 174 -8.46 10.63 -10.61
C PHE A 174 -7.08 10.94 -11.18
#